data_AF-A0AAV9EUK3-F1
#
_entry.id   AF-A0AAV9EUK3-F1
#
_cell.length_a   1.000
_cell.length_b   1.000
_cell.length_c   1.000
_cell.angle_alpha   90.00
_cell.angle_beta   90.00
_cell.angle_gamma   90.00
#
_symmetry.space_group_name_H-M   'P 1'
#
loop_
_entity.id
_entity.type
_entity.pdbx_description
1 polymer ?
#
loop_
_entity_poly.entity_id
_entity_poly.type
_entity_poly.pdbx_seq_one_letter_code
_entity_poly.pdbx_strand_id
1 'polypeptide(L)'
;MFLLVLIVVGTIVLWRVEKLDLIDAFYCVCSTITTLGYGDKSFSSKGGRVFAIIWILTSTICVAQFFLYLTELNAEWRQQQLVKWVLRRRMTHMDLEAADIDKDGVVEAAEFVIYKLKEMGKISQEDITLVMEEFENLDVDQSGTLSVSDLLIAQSTQ
;
A
#
# COMPACT_ATOMS: atom_id res chain seq x y z
N MET A 1 -14.67 -2.74 13.88
CA MET A 1 -15.55 -3.38 14.90
C MET A 1 -14.85 -3.53 16.25
N PHE A 2 -13.68 -4.16 16.32
CA PHE A 2 -12.94 -4.38 17.59
C PHE A 2 -12.62 -3.10 18.38
N LEU A 3 -12.22 -2.02 17.71
CA LEU A 3 -11.97 -0.72 18.35
C LEU A 3 -13.21 -0.20 19.12
N LEU A 4 -14.41 -0.30 18.53
CA LEU A 4 -15.65 0.12 19.16
C LEU A 4 -15.96 -0.72 20.40
N VAL A 5 -15.70 -2.03 20.35
CA VAL A 5 -15.86 -2.92 21.51
C VAL A 5 -14.91 -2.50 22.63
N LEU A 6 -13.65 -2.20 22.32
CA LEU A 6 -12.67 -1.74 23.32
C LEU A 6 -13.06 -0.41 23.96
N ILE A 7 -13.62 0.51 23.18
CA ILE A 7 -14.16 1.78 23.69
C ILE A 7 -15.30 1.51 24.68
N VAL A 8 -16.30 0.73 24.28
CA VAL A 8 -17.46 0.41 25.13
C VAL A 8 -17.02 -0.32 26.41
N VAL A 9 -16.13 -1.30 26.31
CA VAL A 9 -15.60 -2.04 27.47
C VAL A 9 -14.85 -1.11 28.41
N GLY A 10 -13.95 -0.26 27.89
CA GLY A 10 -13.22 0.71 28.69
C GLY A 10 -14.15 1.68 29.45
N THR A 11 -15.21 2.15 28.78
CA THR A 11 -16.18 3.09 29.36
C THR A 11 -16.98 2.42 30.47
N ILE A 12 -17.43 1.17 30.26
CA ILE A 12 -18.15 0.40 31.29
C ILE A 12 -17.26 0.15 32.50
N VAL A 13 -15.97 -0.19 32.30
CA VAL A 13 -15.04 -0.43 33.42
C VAL A 13 -14.82 0.85 34.22
N LEU A 14 -14.55 1.99 33.59
CA LEU A 14 -14.40 3.27 34.29
C LEU A 14 -15.67 3.70 35.02
N TRP A 15 -16.84 3.51 34.40
CA TRP A 15 -18.12 3.83 35.04
C TRP A 15 -18.40 2.95 36.27
N ARG A 16 -18.13 1.64 36.18
CA ARG A 16 -18.45 0.69 37.27
C ARG A 16 -17.39 0.62 38.36
N VAL A 17 -16.11 0.66 38.00
CA VAL A 17 -14.98 0.43 38.92
C VAL A 17 -14.48 1.73 39.52
N GLU A 18 -14.30 2.77 38.68
CA GLU A 18 -13.80 4.08 39.12
C GLU A 18 -14.94 5.05 39.50
N LYS A 19 -16.21 4.64 39.27
CA LYS A 19 -17.42 5.46 39.54
C LYS A 19 -17.39 6.83 38.87
N LEU A 20 -16.70 6.93 37.73
CA LEU A 20 -16.74 8.13 36.89
C LEU A 20 -18.12 8.28 36.26
N ASP A 21 -18.54 9.52 35.99
CA ASP A 21 -19.74 9.74 35.19
C ASP A 21 -19.55 9.17 33.77
N LEU A 22 -20.64 8.82 33.07
CA LEU A 22 -20.56 8.17 31.76
C LEU A 22 -19.79 9.02 30.74
N ILE A 23 -19.99 10.33 30.77
CA ILE A 23 -19.33 11.28 29.86
C ILE A 23 -17.83 11.35 30.17
N ASP A 24 -17.46 11.47 31.45
CA ASP A 24 -16.08 11.49 31.91
C ASP A 24 -15.34 10.17 31.59
N ALA A 25 -16.02 9.04 31.75
CA ALA A 25 -15.51 7.70 31.43
C ALA A 25 -15.28 7.55 29.92
N PHE A 26 -16.22 7.98 29.08
CA PHE A 26 -16.06 7.95 27.64
C PHE A 26 -14.92 8.88 27.17
N TYR A 27 -14.86 10.08 27.74
CA TYR A 27 -13.79 11.03 27.48
C TYR A 27 -12.40 10.46 27.83
N CYS A 28 -12.26 9.86 29.02
CA CYS A 28 -11.00 9.23 29.46
C CYS A 28 -10.57 8.08 28.53
N VAL A 29 -11.52 7.26 28.09
CA VAL A 29 -11.27 6.18 27.13
C VAL A 29 -10.78 6.74 25.80
N CYS A 30 -11.49 7.72 25.26
CA CYS A 30 -11.11 8.36 24.01
C CYS A 30 -9.73 9.00 24.10
N SER A 31 -9.45 9.79 25.14
CA SER A 31 -8.16 10.45 25.32
C SER A 31 -7.00 9.46 25.51
N THR A 32 -7.27 8.29 26.11
CA THR A 32 -6.26 7.24 26.28
C THR A 32 -5.99 6.50 24.96
N ILE A 33 -7.05 6.05 24.26
CA ILE A 33 -6.93 5.29 23.01
C ILE A 33 -6.33 6.15 21.89
N THR A 34 -6.64 7.44 21.84
CA THR A 34 -6.03 8.38 20.89
C THR A 34 -4.65 8.87 21.32
N THR A 35 -4.12 8.36 22.43
CA THR A 35 -2.81 8.71 22.99
C THR A 35 -2.65 10.19 23.38
N LEU A 36 -3.75 10.94 23.54
CA LEU A 36 -3.75 12.31 24.05
C LEU A 36 -3.32 12.35 25.53
N GLY A 37 -3.88 11.45 26.34
CA GLY A 37 -3.40 11.16 27.69
C GLY A 37 -3.37 12.35 28.67
N TYR A 38 -4.38 13.22 28.65
CA TYR A 38 -4.42 14.42 29.50
C TYR A 38 -4.30 14.14 31.02
N GLY A 39 -4.73 12.95 31.47
CA GLY A 39 -4.50 12.46 32.84
C GLY A 39 -5.41 13.05 33.92
N ASP A 40 -6.35 13.92 33.55
CA ASP A 40 -7.35 14.52 34.44
C ASP A 40 -8.41 13.51 34.93
N LYS A 41 -8.71 12.49 34.12
CA LYS A 41 -9.49 11.31 34.47
C LYS A 41 -8.64 10.08 34.19
N SER A 42 -8.56 9.13 35.12
CA SER A 42 -7.69 7.96 34.98
C SER A 42 -8.13 6.77 35.83
N PHE A 43 -7.65 5.58 35.45
CA PHE A 43 -7.77 4.34 36.22
C PHE A 43 -6.98 4.47 37.53
N SER A 44 -7.67 4.81 38.62
CA SER A 44 -7.04 5.14 39.90
C SER A 44 -7.03 3.95 40.86
N SER A 45 -8.03 3.08 40.80
CA SER A 45 -8.12 1.89 41.64
C SER A 45 -7.05 0.85 41.28
N LYS A 46 -6.66 0.02 42.26
CA LYS A 46 -5.69 -1.06 42.04
C LYS A 46 -6.15 -2.02 40.93
N GLY A 47 -7.44 -2.38 40.92
CA GLY A 47 -8.02 -3.26 39.89
C GLY A 47 -8.12 -2.58 38.52
N GLY A 48 -8.53 -1.31 38.48
CA GLY A 48 -8.59 -0.52 37.27
C GLY A 48 -7.23 -0.36 36.60
N ARG A 49 -6.16 -0.19 37.37
CA ARG A 49 -4.78 -0.11 36.84
C ARG A 49 -4.31 -1.41 36.20
N VAL A 50 -4.58 -2.56 36.84
CA VAL A 50 -4.24 -3.87 36.27
C VAL A 50 -4.97 -4.10 34.95
N PHE A 51 -6.27 -3.77 34.90
CA PHE A 51 -7.05 -3.78 33.66
C PHE A 51 -6.45 -2.84 32.61
N ALA A 52 -6.14 -1.60 32.99
CA ALA A 52 -5.65 -0.56 32.09
C ALA A 52 -4.36 -0.98 31.39
N ILE A 53 -3.45 -1.67 32.05
CA ILE A 53 -2.21 -2.15 31.42
C ILE A 53 -2.53 -3.03 30.19
N ILE A 54 -3.38 -4.04 30.36
CA ILE A 54 -3.72 -4.97 29.27
C ILE A 54 -4.60 -4.28 28.23
N TRP A 55 -5.57 -3.50 28.68
CA TRP A 55 -6.53 -2.83 27.82
C TRP A 55 -5.90 -1.72 26.96
N ILE A 56 -4.98 -0.92 27.51
CA ILE A 56 -4.27 0.11 26.76
C ILE A 56 -3.38 -0.54 25.69
N LEU A 57 -2.60 -1.58 26.04
CA LEU A 57 -1.75 -2.28 25.08
C LEU A 57 -2.56 -2.83 23.89
N THR A 58 -3.68 -3.52 24.18
CA THR A 58 -4.56 -4.07 23.15
C THR A 58 -5.23 -2.98 22.31
N SER A 59 -5.69 -1.89 22.95
CA SER A 59 -6.34 -0.77 22.26
C SER A 59 -5.38 -0.01 21.35
N THR A 60 -4.15 0.25 21.80
CA THR A 60 -3.13 0.94 20.98
C THR A 60 -2.76 0.13 19.74
N ILE A 61 -2.61 -1.20 19.86
CA ILE A 61 -2.36 -2.08 18.70
C ILE A 61 -3.54 -2.02 17.72
N CYS A 62 -4.79 -2.09 18.22
CA CYS A 62 -5.97 -1.98 17.37
C CYS A 62 -6.09 -0.63 16.65
N VAL A 63 -5.72 0.48 17.31
CA VAL A 63 -5.69 1.81 16.68
C VAL A 63 -4.62 1.87 15.58
N ALA A 64 -3.43 1.34 15.85
CA ALA A 64 -2.35 1.30 14.85
C ALA A 64 -2.78 0.50 13.61
N GLN A 65 -3.40 -0.66 13.80
CA GLN A 65 -3.96 -1.46 12.70
C GLN A 65 -5.06 -0.71 11.93
N PHE A 66 -5.92 0.03 12.63
CA PHE A 66 -6.93 0.85 11.99
C PHE A 66 -6.32 1.94 11.09
N PHE A 67 -5.26 2.62 11.54
CA PHE A 67 -4.54 3.58 10.70
C PHE A 67 -3.89 2.93 9.48
N LEU A 68 -3.25 1.76 9.64
CA LEU A 68 -2.66 1.03 8.51
C LEU A 68 -3.73 0.69 7.46
N TYR A 69 -4.88 0.17 7.88
CA TYR A 69 -5.98 -0.11 6.98
C TYR A 69 -6.51 1.14 6.25
N LEU A 70 -6.61 2.28 6.95
CA LEU A 70 -6.97 3.54 6.31
C LEU A 70 -5.93 3.98 5.26
N THR A 71 -4.64 3.79 5.55
CA THR A 71 -3.59 4.11 4.58
C THR A 71 -3.64 3.21 3.36
N GLU A 72 -3.91 1.92 3.52
CA GLU A 72 -4.10 0.96 2.43
C GLU A 72 -5.29 1.35 1.56
N LEU A 73 -6.46 1.62 2.16
CA LEU A 73 -7.64 2.07 1.44
C LEU A 73 -7.40 3.34 0.62
N ASN A 74 -6.73 4.33 1.22
CA ASN A 74 -6.40 5.57 0.52
C ASN A 74 -5.38 5.33 -0.60
N ALA A 75 -4.40 4.44 -0.39
CA ALA A 75 -3.43 4.06 -1.40
C ALA A 75 -4.13 3.35 -2.58
N GLU A 76 -5.05 2.42 -2.32
CA GLU A 76 -5.85 1.73 -3.33
C GLU A 76 -6.69 2.71 -4.16
N TRP A 77 -7.39 3.64 -3.50
CA TRP A 77 -8.17 4.66 -4.22
C TRP A 77 -7.28 5.52 -5.09
N ARG A 78 -6.12 5.98 -4.58
CA ARG A 78 -5.17 6.78 -5.36
C ARG A 78 -4.64 6.01 -6.57
N GLN A 79 -4.27 4.74 -6.39
CA GLN A 79 -3.80 3.85 -7.45
C GLN A 79 -4.87 3.70 -8.56
N GLN A 80 -6.13 3.47 -8.19
CA GLN A 80 -7.21 3.37 -9.17
C GLN A 80 -7.45 4.66 -9.95
N GLN A 81 -7.36 5.82 -9.29
CA GLN A 81 -7.50 7.11 -9.98
C GLN A 81 -6.33 7.38 -10.93
N LEU A 82 -5.10 7.05 -10.52
CA LEU A 82 -3.92 7.16 -11.37
C LEU A 82 -4.06 6.27 -12.61
N VAL A 83 -4.43 5.01 -12.45
CA VAL A 83 -4.69 4.09 -13.58
C VAL A 83 -5.75 4.66 -14.53
N LYS A 84 -6.90 5.09 -14.01
CA LYS A 84 -7.97 5.68 -14.83
C LYS A 84 -7.53 6.95 -15.54
N TRP A 85 -6.71 7.77 -14.90
CA TRP A 85 -6.16 9.00 -15.48
C TRP A 85 -5.16 8.68 -16.59
N VAL A 86 -4.20 7.78 -16.38
CA VAL A 86 -3.19 7.35 -17.37
C VAL A 86 -3.85 6.81 -18.64
N LEU A 87 -4.93 6.03 -18.50
CA LEU A 87 -5.66 5.45 -19.63
C LEU A 87 -6.49 6.48 -20.42
N ARG A 88 -6.95 7.56 -19.78
CA ARG A 88 -7.79 8.58 -20.43
C ARG A 88 -7.01 9.78 -20.96
N ARG A 89 -5.81 10.03 -20.44
CA ARG A 89 -4.95 11.14 -20.85
C ARG A 89 -4.49 10.93 -22.30
N ARG A 90 -4.54 12.00 -23.11
CA ARG A 90 -3.94 12.02 -24.45
C ARG A 90 -2.41 11.94 -24.35
N MET A 91 -1.79 11.23 -25.28
CA MET A 91 -0.33 11.19 -25.39
C MET A 91 0.20 12.48 -26.03
N THR A 92 1.38 12.89 -25.58
CA THR A 92 2.17 14.00 -26.14
C THR A 92 3.35 13.46 -26.95
N HIS A 93 4.06 14.33 -27.66
CA HIS A 93 5.26 13.95 -28.41
C HIS A 93 6.36 13.37 -27.49
N MET A 94 6.57 13.99 -26.33
CA MET A 94 7.51 13.51 -25.32
C MET A 94 7.14 12.10 -24.80
N ASP A 95 5.83 11.82 -24.70
CA ASP A 95 5.36 10.50 -24.27
C ASP A 95 5.60 9.43 -25.34
N LEU A 96 5.53 9.80 -26.63
CA LEU A 96 5.87 8.90 -27.73
C LEU A 96 7.37 8.59 -27.74
N GLU A 97 8.23 9.60 -27.64
CA GLU A 97 9.68 9.41 -27.53
C GLU A 97 10.09 8.57 -26.32
N ALA A 98 9.34 8.65 -25.22
CA ALA A 98 9.58 7.84 -24.03
C ALA A 98 8.99 6.41 -24.11
N ALA A 99 8.06 6.19 -25.04
CA ALA A 99 7.46 4.88 -25.30
C ALA A 99 8.25 4.09 -26.34
N ASP A 100 8.96 4.77 -27.24
CA ASP A 100 9.89 4.23 -28.22
C ASP A 100 11.14 3.65 -27.50
N ILE A 101 11.13 2.33 -27.30
CA ILE A 101 12.15 1.62 -26.51
C ILE A 101 13.39 1.36 -27.37
N ASP A 102 13.19 0.99 -28.64
CA ASP A 102 14.27 0.64 -29.57
C ASP A 102 14.85 1.85 -30.34
N LYS A 103 14.19 3.00 -30.25
CA LYS A 103 14.57 4.30 -30.84
C LYS A 103 14.50 4.33 -32.35
N ASP A 104 13.59 3.57 -32.95
CA ASP A 104 13.37 3.57 -34.40
C ASP A 104 12.49 4.75 -34.88
N GLY A 105 11.90 5.50 -33.96
CA GLY A 105 11.06 6.67 -34.22
C GLY A 105 9.59 6.37 -34.48
N VAL A 106 9.17 5.10 -34.36
CA VAL A 106 7.77 4.69 -34.30
C VAL A 106 7.47 4.07 -32.93
N VAL A 107 6.18 3.87 -32.62
CA VAL A 107 5.78 3.22 -31.37
C VAL A 107 4.82 2.10 -31.72
N GLU A 108 5.25 0.86 -31.51
CA GLU A 108 4.42 -0.31 -31.73
C GLU A 108 3.37 -0.49 -30.63
N ALA A 109 2.38 -1.36 -30.90
CA ALA A 109 1.35 -1.66 -29.91
C ALA A 109 1.93 -2.25 -28.61
N ALA A 110 3.00 -3.05 -28.71
CA ALA A 110 3.67 -3.64 -27.54
C ALA A 110 4.35 -2.56 -26.68
N GLU A 111 5.13 -1.69 -27.31
CA GLU A 111 5.79 -0.55 -26.67
C GLU A 111 4.80 0.40 -26.01
N PHE A 112 3.70 0.71 -26.69
CA PHE A 112 2.62 1.51 -26.11
C PHE A 112 2.02 0.85 -24.85
N VAL A 113 1.80 -0.46 -24.88
CA VAL A 113 1.29 -1.20 -23.71
C VAL A 113 2.31 -1.19 -22.57
N ILE A 114 3.59 -1.45 -22.85
CA ILE A 114 4.68 -1.40 -21.87
C ILE A 114 4.77 0.00 -21.24
N TYR A 115 4.79 1.06 -22.06
CA TYR A 115 4.78 2.43 -21.61
C TYR A 115 3.59 2.74 -20.70
N LYS A 116 2.37 2.33 -21.08
CA LYS A 116 1.18 2.51 -20.25
C LYS A 116 1.25 1.73 -18.94
N LEU A 117 1.78 0.51 -18.94
CA LEU A 117 1.98 -0.27 -17.72
C LEU A 117 3.01 0.39 -16.79
N LYS A 118 4.08 0.95 -17.35
CA LYS A 118 5.09 1.72 -16.62
C LYS A 118 4.50 2.99 -16.01
N GLU A 119 3.78 3.80 -16.78
CA GLU A 119 3.10 5.01 -16.29
C GLU A 119 2.05 4.70 -15.21
N MET A 120 1.40 3.53 -15.28
CA MET A 120 0.49 3.04 -14.23
C MET A 120 1.22 2.52 -12.98
N GLY A 121 2.56 2.49 -12.98
CA GLY A 121 3.39 1.96 -11.91
C GLY A 121 3.26 0.45 -11.73
N LYS A 122 2.89 -0.29 -12.77
CA LYS A 122 2.76 -1.77 -12.74
C LYS A 122 4.08 -2.48 -12.99
N ILE A 123 4.94 -1.84 -13.76
CA ILE A 123 6.31 -2.27 -14.05
C ILE A 123 7.23 -1.08 -13.86
N SER A 124 8.45 -1.33 -13.39
CA SER A 124 9.51 -0.32 -13.26
C SER A 124 10.37 -0.25 -14.53
N GLN A 125 11.24 0.76 -14.62
CA GLN A 125 12.19 0.83 -15.74
C GLN A 125 13.20 -0.31 -15.65
N GLU A 126 13.59 -0.68 -14.43
CA GLU A 126 14.50 -1.76 -14.14
C GLU A 126 13.94 -3.11 -14.63
N ASP A 127 12.64 -3.37 -14.42
CA ASP A 127 11.99 -4.58 -14.93
C ASP A 127 12.08 -4.67 -16.45
N ILE A 128 11.83 -3.56 -17.16
CA ILE A 128 11.91 -3.51 -18.62
C ILE A 128 13.33 -3.80 -19.08
N THR A 129 14.32 -3.15 -18.47
CA THR A 129 15.73 -3.35 -18.83
C THR A 129 16.18 -4.79 -18.63
N LEU A 130 15.80 -5.43 -17.51
CA LEU A 130 16.16 -6.83 -17.24
C LEU A 130 15.54 -7.79 -18.25
N VAL A 131 14.26 -7.60 -18.60
CA VAL A 131 13.59 -8.44 -19.60
C VAL A 131 14.19 -8.23 -21.00
N MET A 132 14.55 -6.99 -21.35
CA MET A 132 15.22 -6.71 -22.62
C MET A 132 16.63 -7.30 -22.69
N GLU A 133 17.39 -7.28 -21.60
CA GLU A 133 18.70 -7.95 -21.53
C GLU A 133 18.56 -9.47 -21.72
N GLU A 134 17.54 -10.09 -21.11
CA GLU A 134 17.24 -11.51 -21.36
C GLU A 134 16.88 -11.78 -22.83
N PHE A 135 16.06 -10.90 -23.42
CA PHE A 135 15.69 -10.99 -24.83
C PHE A 135 16.92 -10.92 -25.75
N GLU A 136 17.79 -9.93 -25.55
CA GLU A 136 19.03 -9.76 -26.32
C GLU A 136 19.98 -10.97 -26.19
N ASN A 137 20.03 -11.59 -25.01
CA ASN A 137 20.83 -12.79 -24.80
C ASN A 137 20.26 -14.03 -25.52
N LEU A 138 18.93 -14.08 -25.68
CA LEU A 138 18.25 -15.16 -26.40
C LEU A 138 18.27 -14.95 -27.91
N ASP A 139 18.29 -13.70 -28.38
CA ASP A 139 18.33 -13.31 -29.80
C ASP A 139 19.74 -13.46 -30.38
N VAL A 140 20.19 -14.71 -30.53
CA VAL A 140 21.54 -15.04 -30.99
C VAL A 140 21.81 -14.51 -32.40
N ASP A 141 20.80 -14.50 -33.27
CA ASP A 141 20.93 -14.00 -34.63
C ASP A 141 20.76 -12.47 -34.77
N GLN A 142 20.46 -11.79 -33.66
CA GLN A 142 20.25 -10.34 -33.57
C GLN A 142 19.20 -9.84 -34.57
N SER A 143 18.20 -10.66 -34.84
CA SER A 143 17.12 -10.31 -35.75
C SER A 143 16.15 -9.28 -35.18
N GLY A 144 16.20 -9.03 -33.87
CA GLY A 144 15.21 -8.26 -33.13
C GLY A 144 13.94 -9.07 -32.86
N THR A 145 13.96 -10.38 -33.11
CA THR A 145 12.83 -11.29 -32.90
C THR A 145 13.30 -12.61 -32.34
N LEU A 146 12.53 -13.24 -31.45
CA LEU A 146 12.86 -14.58 -30.98
C LEU A 146 12.19 -15.65 -31.84
N SER A 147 13.00 -16.44 -32.54
CA SER A 147 12.56 -17.61 -33.28
C SER A 147 12.89 -18.91 -32.54
N VAL A 148 12.33 -20.03 -33.03
CA VAL A 148 12.65 -21.36 -32.50
C VAL A 148 14.13 -21.68 -32.67
N SER A 149 14.75 -21.19 -33.74
CA SER A 149 16.18 -21.40 -34.01
C SER A 149 17.04 -20.78 -32.93
N ASP A 150 16.71 -19.56 -32.49
CA ASP A 150 17.46 -18.82 -31.46
C ASP A 150 17.43 -19.56 -30.12
N LEU A 151 16.25 -20.07 -29.74
CA LEU A 151 16.08 -20.86 -28.52
C LEU A 151 16.87 -22.18 -28.54
N LEU A 152 16.94 -22.85 -29.70
CA LEU A 152 17.72 -24.09 -29.85
C LEU A 152 19.23 -23.82 -29.75
N ILE A 153 19.69 -22.71 -30.32
CA ILE A 153 21.10 -22.33 -30.27
C ILE A 153 21.49 -21.89 -28.85
N ALA A 154 20.66 -21.07 -28.19
CA ALA A 154 20.85 -20.65 -26.81
C ALA A 154 20.92 -21.85 -25.84
N GLN A 155 20.04 -22.85 -25.99
CA GLN A 155 20.06 -24.07 -25.19
C GLN A 155 21.27 -24.96 -25.43
N SER A 156 21.84 -24.95 -26.64
CA SER A 156 23.04 -25.74 -26.96
C SER A 156 24.35 -25.13 -26.42
N THR A 157 24.31 -23.86 -26.00
CA THR A 157 25.47 -23.09 -25.54
C THR A 157 25.57 -23.05 -24.01
N GLN A 158 24.60 -23.65 -23.31
CA GLN A 158 24.52 -23.77 -21.84
C GLN A 158 25.06 -25.12 -21.35
#